data_AF-A0A2V7BW76-F1
#
_entry.id   AF-A0A2V7BW76-F1
#
_cell.length_a   1.000
_cell.length_b   1.000
_cell.length_c   1.000
_cell.angle_alpha   90.00
_cell.angle_beta   90.00
_cell.angle_gamma   90.00
#
_symmetry.space_group_name_H-M   'P 1'
#
loop_
_entity.id
_entity.type
_entity.pdbx_description
1 polymer ?
#
loop_
_entity_poly.entity_id
_entity_poly.type
_entity_poly.pdbx_seq_one_letter_code
_entity_poly.pdbx_strand_id
1 'polypeptide(L)'
;MCAWATWRVAARRNQLLGSPAERGLVLGGAIVASLGAVVLAAFVLPSVLALAARALLCETTTFDEAVSPNGRYRAAVVQVDCGAATGFNRQVLLTRHPFWWAPETILYFRQESPLRLSWSRRTLTIDGDRTRRSMDRPPPDPILWGGVLARYSGPKE
;
A
#
# COMPACT_ATOMS: atom_id res chain seq x y z
N MET A 1 -14.25 12.75 20.47
CA MET A 1 -14.88 14.10 20.58
C MET A 1 -16.42 14.05 20.50
N CYS A 2 -17.02 13.27 19.60
CA CYS A 2 -18.48 13.21 19.45
C CYS A 2 -19.24 12.76 20.71
N ALA A 3 -18.76 11.75 21.44
CA ALA A 3 -19.40 11.28 22.67
C ALA A 3 -19.43 12.32 23.81
N TRP A 4 -18.42 13.20 23.85
CA TRP A 4 -18.33 14.24 24.87
C TRP A 4 -19.23 15.44 24.53
N ALA A 5 -19.39 15.72 23.23
CA ALA A 5 -20.33 16.71 22.73
C ALA A 5 -21.79 16.27 22.96
N THR A 6 -22.12 15.00 22.70
CA THR A 6 -23.48 14.47 22.96
C THR A 6 -23.80 14.43 24.45
N TRP A 7 -22.84 14.06 25.31
CA TRP A 7 -23.02 14.10 26.77
C TRP A 7 -23.25 15.52 27.30
N ARG A 8 -22.47 16.51 26.83
CA ARG A 8 -22.66 17.92 27.22
C ARG A 8 -24.00 18.48 26.77
N VAL A 9 -24.46 18.12 25.57
CA VAL A 9 -25.77 18.52 25.05
C VAL A 9 -26.90 17.86 25.83
N ALA A 10 -26.80 16.57 26.14
CA ALA A 10 -27.76 15.84 26.95
C ALA A 10 -27.85 16.40 28.38
N ALA A 11 -26.71 16.68 29.02
CA ALA A 11 -26.65 17.25 30.36
C ALA A 11 -27.27 18.66 30.44
N ARG A 12 -27.04 19.51 29.43
CA ARG A 12 -27.70 20.83 29.34
C ARG A 12 -29.19 20.74 29.06
N ARG A 13 -29.64 19.82 28.21
CA ARG A 13 -31.07 19.63 27.92
C ARG A 13 -31.83 19.06 29.12
N ASN A 14 -31.20 18.19 29.93
CA ASN A 14 -31.81 17.59 31.11
C ASN A 14 -32.24 18.64 32.16
N GLN A 15 -31.56 19.79 32.21
CA GLN A 15 -31.89 20.92 33.08
C GLN A 15 -33.09 21.76 32.59
N LEU A 16 -33.45 21.66 31.31
CA LEU A 16 -34.51 22.45 30.66
C LEU A 16 -35.82 21.68 30.47
N LEU A 17 -35.83 20.37 30.75
CA LEU A 17 -36.99 19.50 30.53
C LEU A 17 -37.82 19.41 31.81
N GLY A 18 -39.09 19.79 31.71
CA GLY A 18 -40.04 19.86 32.83
C GLY A 18 -40.71 18.54 33.18
N SER A 19 -40.73 17.57 32.26
CA SER A 19 -41.39 16.27 32.48
C SER A 19 -40.38 15.13 32.71
N PRO A 20 -40.67 14.17 33.62
CA PRO A 20 -39.80 13.04 33.90
C PRO A 20 -39.66 12.08 32.69
N ALA A 21 -40.66 12.01 31.83
CA ALA A 21 -40.65 11.18 30.62
C ALA A 21 -39.62 11.66 29.59
N GLU A 22 -39.50 12.98 29.37
CA GLU A 22 -38.54 13.55 28.43
C GLU A 22 -37.10 13.40 28.92
N ARG A 23 -36.88 13.50 30.24
CA ARG A 23 -35.56 13.25 30.86
C ARG A 23 -35.11 11.81 30.66
N GLY A 24 -36.02 10.86 30.83
CA GLY A 24 -35.78 9.44 30.58
C GLY A 24 -35.38 9.14 29.13
N LEU A 25 -36.05 9.77 28.16
CA LEU A 25 -35.76 9.60 26.74
C LEU A 25 -34.37 10.14 26.34
N VAL A 26 -33.97 11.29 26.88
CA VAL A 26 -32.66 11.91 26.61
C VAL A 26 -31.52 11.12 27.26
N LEU A 27 -31.70 10.66 28.50
CA LEU A 27 -30.72 9.81 29.18
C LEU A 27 -30.58 8.45 28.50
N GLY A 28 -31.70 7.81 28.15
CA GLY A 28 -31.70 6.54 27.41
C GLY A 28 -31.01 6.66 26.05
N GLY A 29 -31.33 7.71 25.28
CA GLY A 29 -30.68 7.98 23.99
C GLY A 29 -29.18 8.22 24.11
N ALA A 30 -28.73 8.93 25.14
CA ALA A 30 -27.30 9.16 25.40
C ALA A 30 -26.55 7.86 25.78
N ILE A 31 -27.19 6.97 26.52
CA ILE A 31 -26.63 5.66 26.91
C ILE A 31 -26.52 4.75 25.68
N VAL A 32 -27.57 4.65 24.87
CA VAL A 32 -27.55 3.82 23.66
C VAL A 32 -26.52 4.33 22.65
N ALA A 33 -26.41 5.64 22.46
CA ALA A 33 -25.41 6.23 21.56
C ALA A 33 -23.97 6.02 22.05
N SER A 34 -23.73 6.11 23.37
CA SER A 34 -22.40 5.89 23.93
C SER A 34 -21.98 4.42 23.89
N LEU A 35 -22.87 3.49 24.24
CA LEU A 35 -22.65 2.04 24.07
C LEU A 35 -22.42 1.67 22.60
N GLY A 36 -23.23 2.19 21.68
CA GLY A 36 -23.06 1.96 20.25
C GLY A 36 -21.70 2.42 19.74
N ALA A 37 -21.24 3.61 20.17
CA ALA A 37 -19.92 4.12 19.81
C ALA A 37 -18.76 3.27 20.38
N VAL A 38 -18.89 2.75 21.60
CA VAL A 38 -17.88 1.87 22.21
C VAL A 38 -17.81 0.54 21.49
N VAL A 39 -18.95 -0.08 21.16
CA VAL A 39 -19.00 -1.33 20.40
C VAL A 39 -18.39 -1.13 19.01
N LEU A 40 -18.79 -0.09 18.29
CA LEU A 40 -18.20 0.25 16.99
C LEU A 40 -16.68 0.46 17.08
N ALA A 41 -16.21 1.22 18.09
CA ALA A 41 -14.79 1.41 18.29
C ALA A 41 -14.07 0.09 18.59
N ALA A 42 -14.63 -0.78 19.43
CA ALA A 42 -14.04 -2.06 19.80
C ALA A 42 -13.91 -3.03 18.61
N PHE A 43 -14.83 -2.99 17.64
CA PHE A 43 -14.77 -3.88 16.46
C PHE A 43 -14.02 -3.26 15.27
N VAL A 44 -14.08 -1.94 15.09
CA VAL A 44 -13.51 -1.26 13.92
C VAL A 44 -12.05 -0.83 14.15
N LEU A 45 -11.66 -0.42 15.37
CA LEU A 45 -10.25 -0.05 15.62
C LEU A 45 -9.28 -1.20 15.38
N PRO A 46 -9.51 -2.43 15.88
CA PRO A 46 -8.56 -3.52 15.71
C PRO A 46 -8.35 -3.91 14.25
N SER A 47 -9.41 -3.83 13.43
CA SER A 47 -9.34 -4.16 12.00
C SER A 47 -8.58 -3.09 11.20
N VAL A 48 -8.79 -1.81 11.51
CA VAL A 48 -8.01 -0.70 10.92
C VAL A 48 -6.55 -0.74 11.36
N LEU A 49 -6.29 -0.98 12.65
CA LEU A 49 -4.94 -1.14 13.19
C LEU A 49 -4.23 -2.36 12.61
N ALA A 50 -4.93 -3.49 12.42
CA ALA A 50 -4.38 -4.68 11.80
C ALA A 50 -4.00 -4.45 10.33
N LEU A 51 -4.78 -3.67 9.57
CA LEU A 51 -4.41 -3.28 8.21
C LEU A 51 -3.16 -2.40 8.18
N ALA A 52 -3.08 -1.40 9.08
CA ALA A 52 -1.90 -0.54 9.18
C ALA A 52 -0.66 -1.31 9.64
N ALA A 53 -0.82 -2.26 10.57
CA ALA A 53 0.25 -3.12 11.05
C ALA A 53 0.78 -4.05 9.94
N ARG A 54 -0.09 -4.58 9.07
CA ARG A 54 0.36 -5.39 7.92
C ARG A 54 1.29 -4.64 6.98
N ALA A 55 1.04 -3.34 6.75
CA ALA A 55 1.94 -2.50 5.96
C ALA A 55 3.29 -2.25 6.66
N LEU A 56 3.32 -2.24 8.01
CA LEU A 56 4.54 -2.15 8.81
C LEU A 56 5.31 -3.48 8.88
N LEU A 57 4.67 -4.61 8.59
CA LEU A 57 5.28 -5.95 8.61
C LEU A 57 5.97 -6.34 7.30
N CYS A 58 5.79 -5.57 6.22
CA CYS A 58 6.46 -5.81 4.95
C CYS A 58 7.63 -4.84 4.77
N GLU A 59 8.85 -5.34 4.82
CA GLU A 59 10.05 -4.57 4.54
C GLU A 59 10.30 -4.56 3.02
N THR A 60 10.40 -3.37 2.44
CA THR A 60 10.75 -3.21 1.02
C THR A 60 12.21 -2.80 0.91
N THR A 61 13.06 -3.72 0.46
CA THR A 61 14.49 -3.48 0.26
C THR A 61 14.78 -3.19 -1.21
N THR A 62 15.55 -2.15 -1.50
CA THR A 62 15.97 -1.80 -2.87
C THR A 62 17.37 -2.31 -3.13
N PHE A 63 17.56 -3.10 -4.18
CA PHE A 63 18.85 -3.72 -4.52
C PHE A 63 19.61 -2.99 -5.62
N ASP A 64 18.88 -2.44 -6.58
CA ASP A 64 19.44 -1.69 -7.69
C ASP A 64 18.46 -0.60 -8.12
N GLU A 65 19.00 0.50 -8.61
CA GLU A 65 18.22 1.62 -9.09
C GLU A 65 18.88 2.29 -10.29
N ALA A 66 18.06 2.71 -11.24
CA ALA A 66 18.54 3.44 -12.39
C ALA A 66 17.54 4.53 -12.75
N VAL A 67 18.03 5.77 -12.78
CA VAL A 67 17.25 6.93 -13.23
C VAL A 67 17.43 7.07 -14.74
N SER A 68 16.32 7.26 -15.43
CA SER A 68 16.31 7.52 -16.88
C SER A 68 17.14 8.77 -17.23
N PRO A 69 17.77 8.82 -18.42
CA PRO A 69 18.64 9.93 -18.83
C PRO A 69 17.94 11.30 -18.85
N ASN A 70 16.60 11.32 -18.97
CA ASN A 70 15.81 12.54 -18.93
C ASN A 70 15.35 12.93 -17.51
N GLY A 71 15.73 12.17 -16.48
CA GLY A 71 15.37 12.39 -15.08
C GLY A 71 13.90 12.18 -14.74
N ARG A 72 13.06 11.74 -15.68
CA ARG A 72 11.60 11.67 -15.50
C ARG A 72 11.11 10.35 -14.91
N TYR A 73 11.88 9.29 -15.08
CA TYR A 73 11.54 7.94 -14.66
C TYR A 73 12.67 7.35 -13.82
N ARG A 74 12.31 6.57 -12.80
CA ARG A 74 13.23 5.76 -11.99
C ARG A 74 12.76 4.32 -12.03
N ALA A 75 13.67 3.44 -12.42
CA ALA A 75 13.49 2.00 -12.30
C ALA A 75 14.21 1.54 -11.03
N ALA A 76 13.59 0.66 -10.25
CA ALA A 76 14.18 0.11 -9.04
C ALA A 76 13.89 -1.39 -8.96
N VAL A 77 14.89 -2.19 -8.59
CA VAL A 77 14.71 -3.58 -8.21
C VAL A 77 14.43 -3.60 -6.72
N VAL A 78 13.24 -4.03 -6.35
CA VAL A 78 12.84 -4.14 -4.95
C VAL A 78 12.51 -5.58 -4.59
N GLN A 79 12.75 -5.93 -3.33
CA GLN A 79 12.24 -7.15 -2.72
C GLN A 79 11.28 -6.73 -1.62
N VAL A 80 10.07 -7.26 -1.67
CA VAL A 80 9.09 -7.07 -0.61
C VAL A 80 9.10 -8.32 0.25
N ASP A 81 9.65 -8.20 1.45
CA ASP A 81 9.68 -9.24 2.46
C ASP A 81 8.56 -9.00 3.47
N CYS A 82 7.51 -9.81 3.41
CA CYS A 82 6.42 -9.80 4.40
C CYS A 82 6.59 -10.88 5.48
N GLY A 83 7.83 -11.33 5.73
CA GLY A 83 8.18 -12.38 6.68
C GLY A 83 7.78 -13.77 6.20
N ALA A 84 7.41 -14.65 7.14
CA ALA A 84 7.10 -16.07 6.88
C ALA A 84 5.86 -16.32 5.99
N ALA A 85 5.11 -15.28 5.61
CA ALA A 85 3.89 -15.39 4.84
C ALA A 85 4.11 -15.45 3.31
N THR A 86 5.23 -14.92 2.80
CA THR A 86 5.51 -14.88 1.37
C THR A 86 7.00 -15.15 1.12
N GLY A 87 7.34 -16.11 0.26
CA GLY A 87 8.73 -16.31 -0.16
C GLY A 87 9.32 -15.03 -0.77
N PHE A 88 10.64 -14.87 -0.69
CA PHE A 88 11.34 -13.70 -1.21
C PHE A 88 11.08 -13.51 -2.71
N ASN A 89 10.47 -12.38 -3.09
CA ASN A 89 10.16 -12.07 -4.48
C ASN A 89 10.83 -10.76 -4.88
N ARG A 90 11.55 -10.77 -5.99
CA ARG A 90 12.12 -9.56 -6.60
C ARG A 90 11.19 -9.02 -7.67
N GLN A 91 10.99 -7.71 -7.63
CA GLN A 91 10.11 -6.99 -8.52
C GLN A 91 10.87 -5.82 -9.11
N VAL A 92 10.67 -5.56 -10.40
CA VAL A 92 11.16 -4.33 -11.01
C VAL A 92 10.00 -3.35 -11.03
N LEU A 93 10.17 -2.27 -10.27
CA LEU A 93 9.24 -1.15 -10.21
C LEU A 93 9.70 -0.05 -11.16
N LEU A 94 8.76 0.49 -11.90
CA LEU A 94 8.95 1.72 -12.66
C LEU A 94 8.10 2.81 -12.02
N THR A 95 8.72 3.96 -11.72
CA THR A 95 8.09 5.09 -11.06
C THR A 95 8.38 6.38 -11.82
N ARG A 96 7.49 7.36 -11.68
CA ARG A 96 7.78 8.73 -12.10
C ARG A 96 8.72 9.38 -11.08
N HIS A 97 9.64 10.22 -11.55
CA HIS A 97 10.56 11.00 -10.74
C HIS A 97 10.31 12.50 -11.00
N PRO A 98 10.36 13.40 -10.00
CA PRO A 98 10.76 13.17 -8.61
C PRO A 98 9.66 12.58 -7.70
N PHE A 99 8.41 12.59 -8.13
CA PHE A 99 7.29 12.24 -7.27
C PHE A 99 6.92 10.75 -7.39
N TRP A 100 7.07 9.98 -6.30
CA TRP A 100 6.83 8.53 -6.21
C TRP A 100 5.35 8.11 -6.19
N TRP A 101 4.47 8.83 -6.89
CA TRP A 101 3.08 8.41 -7.07
C TRP A 101 2.98 7.62 -8.39
N ALA A 102 2.26 6.50 -8.35
CA ALA A 102 2.17 5.49 -9.40
C ALA A 102 3.45 4.62 -9.62
N PRO A 103 3.96 3.92 -8.58
CA PRO A 103 4.82 2.76 -8.81
C PRO A 103 4.03 1.65 -9.52
N GLU A 104 4.54 1.18 -10.65
CA GLU A 104 3.99 0.02 -11.34
C GLU A 104 5.05 -1.08 -11.45
N THR A 105 4.67 -2.30 -11.09
CA THR A 105 5.52 -3.48 -11.25
C THR A 105 5.48 -3.94 -12.70
N ILE A 106 6.62 -3.85 -13.40
CA ILE A 106 6.76 -4.28 -14.79
C ILE A 106 7.27 -5.72 -14.92
N LEU A 107 8.00 -6.20 -13.92
CA LEU A 107 8.53 -7.57 -13.88
C LEU A 107 8.45 -8.13 -12.47
N TYR A 108 8.18 -9.44 -12.40
CA TYR A 108 8.04 -10.17 -11.16
C TYR A 108 8.84 -11.48 -11.22
N PHE A 109 9.66 -11.73 -10.20
CA PHE A 109 10.47 -12.93 -10.03
C PHE A 109 10.18 -13.57 -8.67
N ARG A 110 9.90 -14.88 -8.66
CA ARG A 110 9.66 -15.66 -7.43
C ARG A 110 10.91 -15.96 -6.61
N GLN A 111 12.09 -15.60 -7.11
CA GLN A 111 13.37 -15.95 -6.50
C GLN A 111 14.29 -14.73 -6.46
N GLU A 112 15.33 -14.81 -5.62
CA GLU A 112 16.35 -13.77 -5.44
C GLU A 112 17.35 -13.72 -6.61
N SER A 113 16.86 -13.48 -7.82
CA SER A 113 17.71 -13.34 -9.00
C SER A 113 18.45 -11.99 -8.99
N PRO A 114 19.79 -11.95 -9.12
CA PRO A 114 20.53 -10.71 -9.32
C PRO A 114 20.06 -10.06 -10.63
N LEU A 115 19.43 -8.90 -10.51
CA LEU A 115 18.97 -8.08 -11.63
C LEU A 115 19.78 -6.81 -11.65
N ARG A 116 20.16 -6.36 -12.85
CA ARG A 116 20.79 -5.06 -13.08
C ARG A 116 19.96 -4.23 -14.02
N LEU A 117 19.85 -2.95 -13.71
CA LEU A 117 19.10 -1.97 -14.48
C LEU A 117 20.07 -1.06 -15.20
N SER A 118 19.87 -0.88 -16.50
CA SER A 118 20.61 0.09 -17.28
C SER A 118 19.69 0.82 -18.25
N TRP A 119 19.94 2.11 -18.46
CA TRP A 119 19.17 2.90 -19.41
C TRP A 119 19.98 3.17 -20.67
N SER A 120 19.35 2.92 -21.82
CA SER A 120 19.81 3.38 -23.13
C SER A 120 18.76 4.29 -23.74
N ARG A 121 18.95 5.61 -23.59
CA ARG A 121 18.02 6.66 -24.03
C ARG A 121 16.61 6.52 -23.42
N ARG A 122 15.65 5.94 -24.15
CA ARG A 122 14.27 5.70 -23.71
C ARG A 122 14.00 4.22 -23.41
N THR A 123 15.02 3.39 -23.52
CA THR A 123 14.93 1.95 -23.32
C THR A 123 15.57 1.60 -21.98
N LEU A 124 14.79 1.01 -21.08
CA LEU A 124 15.27 0.34 -19.88
C LEU A 124 15.68 -1.09 -20.26
N THR A 125 16.92 -1.44 -20.02
CA THR A 125 17.40 -2.83 -20.13
C THR A 125 17.47 -3.41 -18.73
N ILE A 126 16.82 -4.55 -18.56
CA ILE A 126 16.75 -5.29 -17.31
C ILE A 126 17.57 -6.56 -17.54
N ASP A 127 18.81 -6.54 -17.07
CA ASP A 127 19.75 -7.63 -17.22
C ASP A 127 19.59 -8.62 -16.07
N GLY A 128 19.36 -9.89 -16.39
CA GLY A 128 19.13 -10.95 -15.41
C GLY A 128 19.92 -12.21 -15.74
N ASP A 129 20.28 -12.95 -14.71
CA ASP A 129 21.02 -14.21 -14.82
C ASP A 129 20.17 -15.40 -15.28
N ARG A 130 18.87 -15.20 -15.49
CA ARG A 130 17.89 -16.27 -15.72
C ARG A 130 17.14 -16.12 -17.04
N THR A 131 16.62 -17.24 -17.53
CA THR A 131 15.78 -17.22 -18.73
C THR A 131 14.42 -16.63 -18.41
N ARG A 132 13.80 -16.01 -19.41
CA ARG A 132 12.48 -15.38 -19.25
C ARG A 132 11.38 -16.37 -18.85
N ARG A 133 11.51 -17.65 -19.21
CA ARG A 133 10.54 -18.70 -18.84
C ARG A 133 10.49 -19.01 -17.35
N SER A 134 11.50 -18.62 -16.57
CA SER A 134 11.44 -18.79 -15.12
C SER A 134 10.51 -17.78 -14.43
N MET A 135 9.95 -16.82 -15.17
CA MET A 135 8.94 -15.89 -14.67
C MET A 135 7.55 -16.54 -14.71
N ASP A 136 6.78 -16.41 -13.63
CA ASP A 136 5.39 -16.88 -13.56
C ASP A 136 4.52 -16.32 -14.69
N ARG A 137 4.74 -15.05 -15.02
CA ARG A 137 4.06 -14.32 -16.09
C ARG A 137 5.10 -13.53 -16.85
N PRO A 138 5.71 -14.11 -17.90
CA PRO A 138 6.63 -13.36 -18.74
C PRO A 138 5.84 -12.25 -19.42
N PRO A 139 6.18 -10.96 -19.23
CA PRO A 139 5.48 -9.88 -19.92
C PRO A 139 5.80 -9.94 -21.44
N PRO A 140 5.21 -9.08 -22.28
CA PRO A 140 5.68 -8.90 -23.67
C PRO A 140 7.10 -8.32 -23.70
N ASP A 141 7.95 -8.67 -24.68
CA ASP A 141 9.24 -7.97 -24.93
C ASP A 141 9.19 -7.35 -26.32
N PRO A 142 9.29 -6.01 -26.45
CA PRO A 142 9.44 -5.03 -25.37
C PRO A 142 8.15 -4.76 -24.58
N ILE A 143 8.30 -4.41 -23.30
CA ILE A 143 7.24 -3.86 -22.45
C ILE A 143 7.15 -2.36 -22.75
N LEU A 144 5.95 -1.84 -22.97
CA LEU A 144 5.74 -0.41 -23.22
C LEU A 144 4.93 0.20 -22.09
N TRP A 145 5.56 1.07 -21.31
CA TRP A 145 4.94 1.70 -20.14
C TRP A 145 5.14 3.21 -20.18
N GLY A 146 4.05 3.99 -20.27
CA GLY A 146 4.13 5.46 -20.22
C GLY A 146 5.12 6.11 -21.20
N GLY A 147 5.41 5.44 -22.34
CA GLY A 147 6.40 5.85 -23.34
C GLY A 147 7.84 5.35 -23.13
N VAL A 148 8.09 4.57 -22.08
CA VAL A 148 9.33 3.83 -21.82
C VAL A 148 9.24 2.45 -22.47
N LEU A 149 10.27 2.08 -23.24
CA LEU A 149 10.45 0.67 -23.63
C LEU A 149 11.27 -0.01 -22.53
N ALA A 150 10.79 -1.12 -21.97
CA ALA A 150 11.61 -1.99 -21.14
C ALA A 150 11.87 -3.31 -21.86
N ARG A 151 13.12 -3.75 -21.87
CA ARG A 151 13.57 -5.00 -22.46
C ARG A 151 14.24 -5.86 -21.40
N TYR A 152 13.93 -7.14 -21.41
CA TYR A 152 14.62 -8.10 -20.57
C TYR A 152 15.78 -8.71 -21.35
N SER A 153 16.99 -8.56 -20.83
CA SER A 153 18.19 -9.22 -21.33
C SER A 153 18.54 -10.33 -20.35
N GLY A 154 18.58 -11.57 -20.81
CA GLY A 154 19.01 -12.69 -20.00
C GLY A 154 19.62 -13.77 -20.89
N PRO A 155 20.12 -14.88 -20.30
CA PRO A 155 20.60 -16.01 -21.09
C PRO A 155 19.54 -16.41 -22.13
N LYS A 156 20.01 -16.51 -23.38
CA LYS A 156 19.20 -17.03 -24.49
C LYS A 156 18.97 -18.52 -24.27
N GLU A 157 17.82 -18.99 -24.73
CA GLU A 157 17.51 -20.42 -24.78
C GLU A 157 18.49 -21.19 -25.68
#